data_AF-A0A3M6GPC2-F1
#
_entry.id   AF-A0A3M6GPC2-F1
#
_cell.length_a   1.000
_cell.length_b   1.000
_cell.length_c   1.000
_cell.angle_alpha   90.00
_cell.angle_beta   90.00
_cell.angle_gamma   90.00
#
_symmetry.space_group_name_H-M   'P 1'
#
loop_
_entity.id
_entity.type
_entity.pdbx_description
1 polymer ?
#
loop_
_entity_poly.entity_id
_entity_poly.type
_entity_poly.pdbx_seq_one_letter_code
_entity_poly.pdbx_strand_id
1 'polypeptide(L)'
;ATSSEAPLVVLLTPGRFNESYFEHLYLARQLGYPLVEGGDLTVRDATVYLKTLSGLRRVHAIMRRLDDDFCDPLELRTDSALGVPGLLEAVRQGNVLVANALGSGVLESPGLLGFLPKISQYLFGEDLILPSVATWWCGEQTARAGASAGETA
;
A
#
# COMPACT_ATOMS: atom_id res chain seq x y z
N ALA A 1 -23.42 -3.88 18.80
CA ALA A 1 -24.51 -3.96 17.81
C ALA A 1 -23.89 -4.27 16.46
N THR A 2 -23.83 -5.54 16.08
CA THR A 2 -23.33 -5.97 14.77
C THR A 2 -24.45 -5.75 13.77
N SER A 3 -24.41 -4.65 12.99
CA SER A 3 -25.33 -4.49 11.87
C SER A 3 -25.04 -5.58 10.85
N SER A 4 -26.10 -6.24 10.39
CA SER A 4 -26.11 -7.32 9.40
C SER A 4 -25.76 -6.83 7.97
N GLU A 5 -25.03 -5.72 7.83
CA GLU A 5 -24.71 -5.13 6.54
C GLU A 5 -23.36 -5.68 6.06
N ALA A 6 -23.28 -6.06 4.78
CA ALA A 6 -22.04 -6.55 4.21
C ALA A 6 -20.93 -5.48 4.34
N PRO A 7 -19.68 -5.86 4.66
CA PRO A 7 -18.59 -4.93 4.79
C PRO A 7 -18.37 -4.20 3.46
N LEU A 8 -18.41 -2.87 3.50
CA LEU A 8 -18.11 -2.03 2.34
C LEU A 8 -16.60 -2.00 2.09
N VAL A 9 -16.21 -2.51 0.93
CA VAL A 9 -14.86 -2.42 0.36
C VAL A 9 -14.88 -1.40 -0.77
N VAL A 10 -13.88 -0.52 -0.84
CA VAL A 10 -13.74 0.50 -1.90
C VAL A 10 -12.37 0.39 -2.57
N LEU A 11 -12.27 0.82 -3.83
CA LEU A 11 -11.01 0.96 -4.55
C LEU A 11 -10.63 2.43 -4.66
N LEU A 12 -9.57 2.85 -3.96
CA LEU A 12 -9.08 4.22 -3.94
C LEU A 12 -8.14 4.48 -5.10
N THR A 13 -8.46 5.48 -5.93
CA THR A 13 -7.69 5.87 -7.12
C THR A 13 -7.20 7.32 -7.03
N PRO A 14 -6.05 7.66 -7.63
CA PRO A 14 -5.59 9.06 -7.78
C PRO A 14 -6.41 9.86 -8.80
N GLY A 15 -7.36 9.20 -9.49
CA GLY A 15 -8.24 9.83 -10.47
C GLY A 15 -7.74 9.72 -11.91
N ARG A 16 -8.51 10.32 -12.82
CA ARG A 16 -8.41 10.12 -14.28
C ARG A 16 -7.07 10.51 -14.94
N PHE A 17 -6.25 11.29 -14.26
CA PHE A 17 -4.97 11.77 -14.80
C PHE A 17 -3.82 10.80 -14.55
N ASN A 18 -4.06 9.70 -13.84
CA ASN A 18 -3.10 8.63 -13.67
C ASN A 18 -3.11 7.68 -14.88
N GLU A 19 -1.94 7.27 -15.33
CA GLU A 19 -1.75 6.40 -16.49
C GLU A 19 -2.46 5.05 -16.37
N SER A 20 -2.56 4.50 -15.16
CA SER A 20 -3.19 3.21 -14.87
C SER A 20 -4.66 3.35 -14.46
N TYR A 21 -5.28 4.53 -14.62
CA TYR A 21 -6.67 4.75 -14.23
C TYR A 21 -7.65 3.78 -14.90
N PHE A 22 -7.41 3.42 -16.16
CA PHE A 22 -8.22 2.43 -16.85
C PHE A 22 -8.21 1.07 -16.14
N GLU A 23 -7.04 0.63 -15.66
CA GLU A 23 -6.92 -0.62 -14.90
C GLU A 23 -7.67 -0.54 -13.58
N HIS A 24 -7.61 0.61 -12.89
CA HIS A 24 -8.33 0.82 -11.63
C HIS A 24 -9.85 0.69 -11.83
N LEU A 25 -10.37 1.34 -12.88
CA LEU A 25 -11.77 1.26 -13.27
C LEU A 25 -12.18 -0.17 -13.64
N TYR A 26 -11.36 -0.85 -14.44
CA TYR A 26 -11.60 -2.22 -14.85
C TYR A 26 -11.66 -3.16 -13.63
N LEU A 27 -10.67 -3.09 -12.74
CA LEU A 27 -10.61 -3.91 -11.52
C LEU A 27 -11.77 -3.63 -10.58
N ALA A 28 -12.08 -2.36 -10.31
CA ALA A 28 -13.22 -1.97 -9.47
C ALA A 28 -14.53 -2.57 -10.00
N ARG A 29 -14.74 -2.51 -11.32
CA ARG A 29 -15.91 -3.08 -11.98
C ARG A 29 -15.96 -4.61 -11.88
N GLN A 30 -14.85 -5.31 -12.09
CA GLN A 30 -14.80 -6.78 -11.99
C GLN A 30 -15.03 -7.27 -10.56
N LEU A 31 -14.51 -6.55 -9.57
CA LEU A 31 -14.65 -6.89 -8.14
C LEU A 31 -15.98 -6.40 -7.54
N GLY A 32 -16.71 -5.54 -8.23
CA GLY A 32 -17.93 -4.93 -7.71
C GLY A 32 -17.67 -3.91 -6.59
N TYR A 33 -16.47 -3.33 -6.54
CA TYR A 33 -16.12 -2.30 -5.56
C TYR A 33 -16.38 -0.90 -6.12
N PRO A 34 -16.92 0.03 -5.31
CA PRO A 34 -16.96 1.43 -5.70
C PRO A 34 -15.53 1.95 -5.95
N LEU A 35 -15.31 2.53 -7.13
CA LEU A 35 -14.12 3.32 -7.43
C LEU A 35 -14.30 4.71 -6.82
N VAL A 36 -13.38 5.13 -5.97
CA VAL A 36 -13.47 6.37 -5.19
C VAL A 36 -12.15 7.15 -5.25
N GLU A 37 -12.23 8.47 -5.23
CA GLU A 37 -11.08 9.36 -5.04
C GLU A 37 -11.00 9.79 -3.56
N GLY A 38 -9.86 10.36 -3.12
CA GLY A 38 -9.71 10.80 -1.73
C GLY A 38 -10.80 11.79 -1.30
N GLY A 39 -11.22 12.64 -2.24
CA GLY A 39 -12.32 13.58 -2.07
C GLY A 39 -13.70 12.94 -1.86
N ASP A 40 -13.90 11.64 -2.10
CA ASP A 40 -15.18 10.96 -1.82
C ASP A 40 -15.25 10.39 -0.40
N LEU A 41 -14.09 10.28 0.26
CA LEU A 41 -13.95 9.70 1.59
C LEU A 41 -13.81 10.80 2.65
N THR A 42 -14.11 10.46 3.89
CA THR A 42 -13.89 11.33 5.06
C THR A 42 -13.66 10.48 6.29
N VAL A 43 -12.84 10.97 7.22
CA VAL A 43 -12.61 10.32 8.51
C VAL A 43 -13.33 11.09 9.61
N ARG A 44 -14.03 10.34 10.48
CA ARG A 44 -14.65 10.86 11.71
C ARG A 44 -14.44 9.84 12.82
N ASP A 45 -13.97 10.29 13.98
CA ASP A 45 -13.68 9.43 15.14
C ASP A 45 -12.83 8.20 14.73
N ALA A 46 -11.73 8.49 14.01
CA ALA A 46 -10.82 7.49 13.43
C ALA A 46 -11.51 6.41 12.57
N THR A 47 -12.69 6.67 12.03
CA THR A 47 -13.44 5.75 11.16
C THR A 47 -13.63 6.35 9.78
N VAL A 48 -13.37 5.57 8.74
CA VAL A 48 -13.51 6.00 7.34
C VAL A 48 -14.95 5.85 6.86
N TYR A 49 -15.45 6.88 6.20
CA TYR A 49 -16.77 6.91 5.60
C TYR A 49 -16.72 7.33 4.13
N LEU A 50 -17.56 6.70 3.31
CA LEU A 50 -17.90 7.13 1.97
C LEU A 50 -19.03 8.15 2.01
N LYS A 51 -18.85 9.29 1.33
CA LYS A 51 -19.89 10.30 1.17
C LYS A 51 -20.88 9.87 0.10
N THR A 52 -22.13 9.65 0.48
CA THR A 52 -23.23 9.39 -0.45
C THR A 52 -24.27 10.50 -0.37
N LEU A 53 -25.20 10.54 -1.33
CA LEU A 53 -26.34 11.46 -1.29
C LEU A 53 -27.26 11.19 -0.08
N SER A 54 -27.29 9.96 0.42
CA SER A 54 -28.10 9.54 1.57
C SER A 54 -27.39 9.68 2.91
N GLY A 55 -26.11 10.09 2.93
CA GLY A 55 -25.32 10.29 4.13
C GLY A 55 -23.96 9.62 4.09
N LEU A 56 -23.41 9.30 5.26
CA LEU A 56 -22.12 8.64 5.39
C LEU A 56 -22.30 7.13 5.49
N ARG A 57 -21.60 6.38 4.66
CA ARG A 57 -21.54 4.91 4.74
C ARG A 57 -20.17 4.47 5.23
N ARG A 58 -20.12 3.66 6.28
CA ARG A 58 -18.86 3.17 6.85
C ARG A 58 -18.10 2.31 5.84
N VAL A 59 -16.83 2.62 5.63
CA VAL A 59 -15.89 1.82 4.84
C VAL A 59 -15.11 0.91 5.78
N HIS A 60 -14.99 -0.36 5.41
CA HIS A 60 -14.33 -1.39 6.22
C HIS A 60 -12.98 -1.78 5.64
N ALA A 61 -12.83 -1.72 4.32
CA ALA A 61 -11.56 -1.95 3.65
C ALA A 61 -11.38 -1.03 2.45
N ILE A 62 -10.12 -0.65 2.20
CA ILE A 62 -9.69 0.17 1.07
C ILE A 62 -8.62 -0.60 0.31
N MET A 63 -8.90 -0.92 -0.95
CA MET A 63 -7.89 -1.33 -1.91
C MET A 63 -7.31 -0.07 -2.54
N ARG A 64 -6.10 0.33 -2.15
CA ARG A 64 -5.47 1.56 -2.63
C ARG A 64 -4.71 1.33 -3.93
N ARG A 65 -4.74 2.34 -4.79
CA ARG A 65 -3.90 2.49 -5.99
C ARG A 65 -3.11 3.81 -5.96
N LEU A 66 -2.81 4.25 -4.74
CA LEU A 66 -2.01 5.42 -4.40
C LEU A 66 -0.74 4.95 -3.71
N ASP A 67 0.37 5.65 -3.91
CA ASP A 67 1.58 5.47 -3.11
C ASP A 67 1.35 5.93 -1.66
N ASP A 68 2.17 5.42 -0.74
CA ASP A 68 2.02 5.66 0.71
C ASP A 68 1.94 7.16 1.01
N ASP A 69 2.91 7.93 0.51
CA ASP A 69 3.07 9.36 0.81
C ASP A 69 1.83 10.19 0.49
N PHE A 70 1.03 9.80 -0.49
CA PHE A 70 -0.15 10.55 -0.91
C PHE A 70 -1.41 10.18 -0.14
N CYS A 71 -1.39 9.13 0.69
CA CYS A 71 -2.58 8.56 1.32
C CYS A 71 -3.19 9.43 2.43
N ASP A 72 -2.38 10.19 3.17
CA ASP A 72 -2.84 11.06 4.25
C ASP A 72 -2.07 12.39 4.28
N PRO A 73 -2.68 13.52 3.90
CA PRO A 73 -2.01 14.81 3.92
C PRO A 73 -1.70 15.35 5.33
N LEU A 74 -2.33 14.83 6.39
CA LEU A 74 -2.08 15.29 7.75
C LEU A 74 -0.77 14.74 8.32
N GLU A 75 -0.42 13.50 7.98
CA GLU A 75 0.72 12.80 8.56
C GLU A 75 1.87 12.54 7.57
N LEU A 76 1.59 12.47 6.26
CA LEU A 76 2.59 12.10 5.25
C LEU A 76 2.98 13.32 4.41
N ARG A 77 2.15 13.66 3.41
CA ARG A 77 2.47 14.70 2.44
C ARG A 77 1.42 15.81 2.43
N THR A 78 1.73 16.94 3.07
CA THR A 78 0.78 18.04 3.31
C THR A 78 0.28 18.74 2.04
N ASP A 79 1.03 18.69 0.93
CA ASP A 79 0.60 19.21 -0.38
C ASP A 79 -0.21 18.17 -1.20
N SER A 80 -0.47 16.97 -0.67
CA SER A 80 -1.28 15.96 -1.36
C SER A 80 -2.77 16.34 -1.35
N ALA A 81 -3.38 16.39 -2.54
CA ALA A 81 -4.83 16.50 -2.72
C ALA A 81 -5.51 15.15 -3.02
N LEU A 82 -4.74 14.05 -3.04
CA LEU A 82 -5.22 12.74 -3.49
C LEU A 82 -5.68 11.83 -2.34
N GLY A 83 -5.14 12.04 -1.14
CA GLY A 83 -5.36 11.23 0.04
C GLY A 83 -6.64 11.55 0.79
N VAL A 84 -6.79 10.90 1.95
CA VAL A 84 -7.90 11.11 2.87
C VAL A 84 -7.32 11.60 4.21
N PRO A 85 -7.59 12.85 4.62
CA PRO A 85 -7.10 13.37 5.91
C PRO A 85 -7.52 12.47 7.08
N GLY A 86 -6.56 12.03 7.89
CA GLY A 86 -6.78 11.17 9.07
C GLY A 86 -6.92 9.68 8.76
N LEU A 87 -6.62 9.26 7.52
CA LEU A 87 -6.62 7.85 7.15
C LEU A 87 -5.58 7.05 7.93
N LEU A 88 -4.38 7.60 8.14
CA LEU A 88 -3.31 6.89 8.82
C LEU A 88 -3.69 6.61 10.29
N GLU A 89 -4.31 7.59 10.96
CA GLU A 89 -4.91 7.39 12.29
C GLU A 89 -5.97 6.29 12.28
N ALA A 90 -6.90 6.28 11.31
CA ALA A 90 -7.93 5.26 11.20
C ALA A 90 -7.36 3.85 11.00
N VAL A 91 -6.29 3.73 10.22
CA VAL A 91 -5.54 2.46 10.03
C VAL A 91 -4.87 2.03 11.33
N ARG A 92 -4.19 2.96 12.03
CA ARG A 92 -3.49 2.67 13.29
C ARG A 92 -4.43 2.21 14.40
N GLN A 93 -5.67 2.73 14.41
CA GLN A 93 -6.72 2.30 15.33
C GLN A 93 -7.40 0.98 14.92
N GLY A 94 -7.04 0.41 13.78
CA GLY A 94 -7.62 -0.84 13.27
C GLY A 94 -9.07 -0.70 12.80
N ASN A 95 -9.54 0.52 12.53
CA ASN A 95 -10.92 0.80 12.15
C ASN A 95 -11.20 0.56 10.66
N VAL A 96 -10.15 0.45 9.86
CA VAL A 96 -10.19 0.18 8.41
C VAL A 96 -8.99 -0.67 8.00
N LEU A 97 -9.22 -1.66 7.12
CA LEU A 97 -8.15 -2.40 6.46
C LEU A 97 -7.69 -1.63 5.21
N VAL A 98 -6.38 -1.47 5.00
CA VAL A 98 -5.84 -0.89 3.77
C VAL A 98 -4.96 -1.93 3.07
N ALA A 99 -5.23 -2.15 1.78
CA ALA A 99 -4.55 -3.13 0.94
C ALA A 99 -3.97 -2.43 -0.31
N ASN A 100 -2.66 -2.45 -0.55
CA ASN A 100 -1.60 -2.97 0.33
C ASN A 100 -1.43 -2.11 1.60
N ALA A 101 -0.86 -2.67 2.67
CA ALA A 101 -0.63 -1.93 3.90
C ALA A 101 0.22 -0.67 3.65
N LEU A 102 0.00 0.38 4.43
CA LEU A 102 0.86 1.57 4.40
C LEU A 102 2.23 1.21 4.97
N GLY A 103 3.30 1.63 4.30
CA GLY A 103 4.69 1.31 4.63
C GLY A 103 5.20 0.02 3.98
N SER A 104 4.37 -0.72 3.23
CA SER A 104 4.82 -1.94 2.54
C SER A 104 5.85 -1.68 1.44
N GLY A 105 5.96 -0.43 0.96
CA GLY A 105 6.91 -0.06 -0.09
C GLY A 105 8.38 -0.31 0.29
N VAL A 106 8.71 -0.40 1.59
CA VAL A 106 10.07 -0.79 2.04
C VAL A 106 10.49 -2.16 1.48
N LEU A 107 9.53 -3.05 1.24
CA LEU A 107 9.77 -4.40 0.72
C LEU A 107 10.13 -4.40 -0.78
N GLU A 108 9.89 -3.29 -1.49
CA GLU A 108 10.22 -3.13 -2.90
C GLU A 108 11.65 -2.61 -3.11
N SER A 109 12.40 -2.36 -2.03
CA SER A 109 13.78 -1.88 -2.11
C SER A 109 14.66 -2.89 -2.87
N PRO A 110 15.34 -2.50 -3.97
CA PRO A 110 16.24 -3.39 -4.71
C PRO A 110 17.38 -3.93 -3.84
N GLY A 111 17.79 -3.17 -2.82
CA GLY A 111 18.82 -3.59 -1.87
C GLY A 111 18.40 -4.79 -1.02
N LEU A 112 17.09 -5.01 -0.82
CA LEU A 112 16.57 -6.12 -0.03
C LEU A 112 16.86 -7.48 -0.67
N LEU A 113 17.00 -7.53 -2.00
CA LEU A 113 17.29 -8.76 -2.75
C LEU A 113 18.55 -9.48 -2.25
N GLY A 114 19.61 -8.73 -1.91
CA GLY A 114 20.85 -9.29 -1.39
C GLY A 114 20.70 -9.96 -0.01
N PHE A 115 19.62 -9.68 0.70
CA PHE A 115 19.33 -10.21 2.03
C PHE A 115 18.24 -11.30 2.02
N LEU A 116 17.54 -11.50 0.90
CA LEU A 116 16.43 -12.45 0.81
C LEU A 116 16.75 -13.87 1.30
N PRO A 117 17.92 -14.48 1.01
CA PRO A 117 18.23 -15.81 1.52
C PRO A 117 18.25 -15.87 3.05
N LYS A 118 18.87 -14.87 3.69
CA LYS A 118 18.93 -14.77 5.17
C LYS A 118 17.56 -14.46 5.76
N ILE A 119 16.74 -13.65 5.09
CA ILE A 119 15.38 -13.34 5.52
C ILE A 119 14.50 -14.60 5.49
N SER A 120 14.57 -15.38 4.41
CA SER A 120 13.84 -16.65 4.27
C SER A 120 14.20 -17.63 5.38
N GLN A 121 15.50 -17.81 5.61
CA GLN A 121 15.98 -18.68 6.68
C GLN A 121 15.52 -18.21 8.07
N TYR A 122 15.48 -16.90 8.31
CA TYR A 122 15.07 -16.33 9.59
C TYR A 122 13.55 -16.43 9.84
N LEU A 123 12.73 -16.15 8.82
CA LEU A 123 11.27 -16.12 8.96
C LEU A 123 10.61 -17.49 8.81
N PHE A 124 11.13 -18.31 7.90
CA PHE A 124 10.49 -19.57 7.50
C PHE A 124 11.36 -20.80 7.78
N GLY A 125 12.65 -20.62 8.07
CA GLY A 125 13.56 -21.73 8.35
C GLY A 125 13.99 -22.52 7.10
N GLU A 126 13.70 -22.01 5.91
CA GLU A 126 13.94 -22.66 4.63
C GLU A 126 14.73 -21.78 3.65
N ASP A 127 15.43 -22.45 2.73
CA ASP A 127 16.06 -21.82 1.58
C ASP A 127 15.01 -21.28 0.60
N LEU A 128 15.40 -20.31 -0.22
CA LEU A 128 14.53 -19.76 -1.26
C LEU A 128 14.18 -20.83 -2.30
N ILE A 129 12.90 -21.15 -2.44
CA ILE A 129 12.40 -22.02 -3.53
C ILE A 129 12.65 -21.38 -4.90
N LEU A 130 12.47 -20.05 -4.99
CA LEU A 130 12.79 -19.25 -6.16
C LEU A 130 14.03 -18.40 -5.86
N PRO A 131 15.20 -18.72 -6.46
CA PRO A 131 16.42 -17.95 -6.24
C PRO A 131 16.26 -16.49 -6.68
N SER A 132 16.82 -15.57 -5.89
CA SER A 132 16.91 -14.16 -6.26
C SER A 132 18.06 -13.91 -7.23
N VAL A 133 17.97 -12.82 -8.01
CA VAL A 133 19.10 -12.33 -8.81
C VAL A 133 20.26 -11.97 -7.89
N ALA A 134 21.49 -12.33 -8.29
CA ALA A 134 22.69 -11.96 -7.56
C ALA A 134 22.77 -10.44 -7.38
N THR A 135 22.65 -10.00 -6.13
CA THR A 135 22.52 -8.59 -5.76
C THR A 135 23.47 -8.27 -4.62
N TRP A 136 24.27 -7.21 -4.78
CA TRP A 136 25.24 -6.76 -3.78
C TRP A 136 24.81 -5.42 -3.19
N TRP A 137 24.74 -5.36 -1.86
CA TRP A 137 24.47 -4.11 -1.15
C TRP A 137 25.76 -3.28 -1.01
N CYS A 138 25.95 -2.28 -1.87
CA CYS A 138 27.14 -1.42 -1.86
C CYS A 138 27.31 -0.54 -0.62
N GLY A 139 26.39 -0.56 0.34
CA GLY A 139 26.58 0.02 1.67
C GLY A 139 27.49 -0.83 2.57
N GLU A 140 27.71 -2.11 2.24
CA GLU A 140 28.69 -2.97 2.89
C GLU A 140 30.04 -2.87 2.15
N GLN A 141 31.11 -2.54 2.88
CA GLN A 141 32.43 -2.30 2.27
C GLN A 141 32.95 -3.50 1.45
N THR A 142 32.74 -4.72 1.96
CA THR A 142 33.16 -5.96 1.30
C THR A 142 32.40 -6.20 0.00
N ALA A 143 31.08 -5.97 -0.02
CA ALA A 143 30.25 -6.13 -1.20
C ALA A 143 30.57 -5.07 -2.28
N ARG A 144 30.88 -3.84 -1.85
CA ARG A 144 31.31 -2.76 -2.75
C ARG A 144 32.63 -3.05 -3.45
N ALA A 145 33.59 -3.65 -2.75
CA ALA A 145 34.87 -4.06 -3.33
C ALA A 145 34.68 -5.18 -4.37
N GLY A 146 33.89 -6.21 -4.05
CA GLY A 146 33.59 -7.31 -4.98
C GLY A 146 32.81 -6.87 -6.22
N ALA A 147 31.81 -6.00 -6.07
CA ALA A 147 31.06 -5.45 -7.20
C ALA A 147 31.94 -4.64 -8.17
N SER A 148 32.95 -3.92 -7.65
CA SER A 148 33.89 -3.16 -8.48
C SER A 148 34.93 -4.02 -9.21
N ALA A 149 35.14 -5.25 -8.76
CA ALA A 149 36.10 -6.19 -9.35
C ALA A 149 35.50 -7.05 -10.48
N GLY A 150 34.18 -6.99 -10.72
CA GLY A 150 33.51 -7.77 -11.76
C GLY A 150 33.50 -9.28 -11.51
N GLU A 151 33.78 -9.72 -10.28
CA GLU A 151 33.73 -11.13 -9.90
C GLU A 151 32.26 -11.55 -9.73
N THR A 152 31.68 -12.08 -10.81
CA THR A 152 30.49 -12.92 -10.75
C THR A 152 30.88 -14.26 -10.14
N ALA A 153 30.38 -14.52 -8.93
CA ALA A 153 30.34 -15.87 -8.33
C ALA A 153 29.27 -16.72 -9.02
#